data_AF-A0AAE0RW55-F1
#
_entry.id   AF-A0AAE0RW55-F1
#
_cell.length_a   1.000
_cell.length_b   1.000
_cell.length_c   1.000
_cell.angle_alpha   90.00
_cell.angle_beta   90.00
_cell.angle_gamma   90.00
#
_symmetry.space_group_name_H-M   'P 1'
#
loop_
_entity.id
_entity.type
_entity.pdbx_description
1 polymer ?
#
loop_
_entity_poly.entity_id
_entity_poly.type
_entity_poly.pdbx_seq_one_letter_code
_entity_poly.pdbx_strand_id
1 'polypeptide(L)'
;MDMGLEVICSGIGASLGLLYLIYVISSRKKRTDLKGKVVFITGTTSGLACAFAFYEAGCHLILAGRNRASLEQLQIQLQSTQSSKVKGQRAEILELDLEDVNKITAKAEDAFQLFGQVDVLVNNAGVSYRGQVEDTLLDVDMKVMLVNYFGHVALTKALLPHMIGSGGGYIVGISSVQGRVAIPFRSSYAASKHAFHAFFDSLRAEIHDRNVHVCIVSPGYIQTNLSQNAICGDGSKYGSMSC
;
A
#
# COMPACT_ATOMS: atom_id res chain seq x y z
N MET A 1 10.32 -61.24 22.46
CA MET A 1 9.36 -60.13 22.29
C MET A 1 10.18 -58.84 22.28
N ASP A 2 9.79 -57.81 21.54
CA ASP A 2 10.49 -56.50 21.42
C ASP A 2 11.52 -56.28 20.30
N MET A 3 11.24 -56.73 19.07
CA MET A 3 11.82 -56.11 17.85
C MET A 3 10.77 -55.58 16.86
N GLY A 4 9.49 -55.94 17.03
CA GLY A 4 8.42 -55.49 16.13
C GLY A 4 7.92 -54.07 16.43
N LEU A 5 7.97 -53.62 17.68
CA LEU A 5 7.38 -52.33 18.09
C LEU A 5 8.25 -51.12 17.71
N GLU A 6 9.59 -51.24 17.78
CA GLU A 6 10.51 -50.13 17.44
C GLU A 6 10.52 -49.81 15.94
N VAL A 7 10.39 -50.82 15.07
CA VAL A 7 10.31 -50.63 13.62
C VAL A 7 8.97 -49.98 13.22
N ILE A 8 7.89 -50.29 13.93
CA ILE A 8 6.57 -49.69 13.69
C ILE A 8 6.54 -48.23 14.17
N CYS A 9 7.11 -47.92 15.35
CA CYS A 9 7.20 -46.55 15.87
C CYS A 9 8.09 -45.62 15.00
N SER A 10 9.18 -46.14 14.43
CA SER A 10 10.04 -45.36 13.52
C SER A 10 9.39 -45.09 12.15
N GLY A 11 8.61 -46.03 11.61
CA GLY A 11 7.85 -45.84 10.36
C GLY A 11 6.71 -44.82 10.47
N ILE A 12 6.01 -44.76 11.60
CA ILE A 12 4.92 -43.81 11.85
C ILE A 12 5.47 -42.38 12.09
N GLY A 13 6.59 -42.26 12.81
CA GLY A 13 7.25 -40.97 13.03
C GLY A 13 7.80 -40.33 11.73
N ALA A 14 8.39 -41.14 10.85
CA ALA A 14 8.90 -40.67 9.56
C ALA A 14 7.78 -40.23 8.59
N SER A 15 6.63 -40.92 8.60
CA SER A 15 5.48 -40.59 7.74
C SER A 15 4.73 -39.35 8.22
N LEU A 16 4.55 -39.15 9.53
CA LEU A 16 4.03 -37.90 10.10
C LEU A 16 4.99 -36.72 9.87
N GLY A 17 6.30 -36.95 9.98
CA GLY A 17 7.32 -35.94 9.67
C GLY A 17 7.31 -35.54 8.19
N LEU A 18 7.15 -36.50 7.28
CA LEU A 18 7.02 -36.24 5.85
C LEU A 18 5.70 -35.55 5.51
N LEU A 19 4.57 -35.95 6.12
CA LEU A 19 3.29 -35.27 5.97
C LEU A 19 3.32 -33.85 6.52
N TYR A 20 3.97 -33.62 7.66
CA TYR A 20 4.19 -32.29 8.22
C TYR A 20 5.13 -31.47 7.34
N LEU A 21 6.17 -32.08 6.77
CA LEU A 21 7.07 -31.41 5.83
C LEU A 21 6.34 -31.08 4.52
N ILE A 22 5.51 -31.97 3.98
CA ILE A 22 4.66 -31.72 2.82
C ILE A 22 3.62 -30.65 3.15
N TYR A 23 3.05 -30.65 4.35
CA TYR A 23 2.15 -29.61 4.85
C TYR A 23 2.87 -28.26 4.96
N VAL A 24 4.09 -28.22 5.49
CA VAL A 24 4.93 -27.01 5.60
C VAL A 24 5.37 -26.53 4.22
N ILE A 25 5.75 -27.44 3.30
CA ILE A 25 6.14 -27.10 1.93
C ILE A 25 4.92 -26.61 1.13
N SER A 26 3.77 -27.26 1.26
CA SER A 26 2.52 -26.86 0.57
C SER A 26 1.92 -25.57 1.16
N SER A 27 2.02 -25.35 2.47
CA SER A 27 1.65 -24.08 3.11
C SER A 27 2.62 -22.95 2.77
N ARG A 28 3.93 -23.23 2.63
CA ARG A 28 4.91 -22.26 2.10
C ARG A 28 4.75 -21.98 0.61
N LYS A 29 4.14 -22.89 -0.16
CA LYS A 29 3.86 -22.73 -1.60
C LYS A 29 2.61 -21.91 -1.90
N LYS A 30 1.80 -21.54 -0.91
CA LYS A 30 0.78 -20.50 -1.08
C LYS A 30 1.46 -19.12 -1.18
N ARG A 31 2.21 -18.89 -2.27
CA ARG A 31 2.21 -17.54 -2.85
C ARG A 31 0.74 -17.28 -3.14
N THR A 32 0.15 -16.28 -2.49
CA THR A 32 -1.18 -15.80 -2.83
C THR A 32 -1.23 -15.61 -4.34
N ASP A 33 -2.12 -16.32 -5.01
CA ASP A 33 -2.33 -16.11 -6.44
C ASP A 33 -2.88 -14.69 -6.62
N LEU A 34 -2.04 -13.80 -7.14
CA LEU A 34 -2.37 -12.40 -7.38
C LEU A 34 -3.15 -12.24 -8.70
N LYS A 35 -3.19 -13.28 -9.54
CA LYS A 35 -3.86 -13.20 -10.83
C LYS A 35 -5.35 -12.92 -10.63
N GLY A 36 -5.87 -11.95 -11.39
CA GLY A 36 -7.27 -11.53 -11.34
C GLY A 36 -7.66 -10.73 -10.09
N LYS A 37 -6.74 -10.48 -9.16
CA LYS A 37 -6.99 -9.65 -7.98
C LYS A 37 -7.08 -8.18 -8.36
N VAL A 38 -7.89 -7.42 -7.64
CA VAL A 38 -8.04 -5.96 -7.84
C VAL A 38 -7.16 -5.21 -6.85
N VAL A 39 -6.24 -4.42 -7.38
CA VAL A 39 -5.25 -3.65 -6.62
C VAL A 39 -5.50 -2.16 -6.81
N PHE A 40 -5.87 -1.47 -5.73
CA PHE A 40 -6.03 -0.02 -5.70
C PHE A 40 -4.75 0.64 -5.20
N ILE A 41 -4.05 1.38 -6.07
CA ILE A 41 -2.81 2.08 -5.75
C ILE A 41 -3.02 3.59 -5.73
N THR A 42 -2.85 4.23 -4.58
CA THR A 42 -2.83 5.70 -4.47
C THR A 42 -1.47 6.28 -4.85
N GLY A 43 -1.44 7.46 -5.48
CA GLY A 43 -0.20 8.12 -5.87
C GLY A 43 0.57 7.33 -6.92
N THR A 44 -0.12 6.69 -7.87
CA THR A 44 0.49 5.70 -8.75
C THR A 44 1.64 6.24 -9.62
N THR A 45 1.62 7.54 -9.93
CA THR A 45 2.66 8.20 -10.73
C THR A 45 4.02 8.31 -10.04
N SER A 46 4.08 8.21 -8.70
CA SER A 46 5.34 8.04 -7.95
C SER A 46 5.65 6.56 -7.65
N GLY A 47 4.63 5.70 -7.67
CA GLY A 47 4.70 4.26 -7.41
C GLY A 47 4.73 3.39 -8.67
N LEU A 48 5.36 3.85 -9.76
CA LEU A 48 5.33 3.19 -11.07
C LEU A 48 5.73 1.70 -11.00
N ALA A 49 6.85 1.40 -10.35
CA ALA A 49 7.34 0.02 -10.21
C ALA A 49 6.31 -0.90 -9.52
N CYS A 50 5.56 -0.38 -8.55
CA CYS A 50 4.50 -1.12 -7.88
C CYS A 50 3.35 -1.45 -8.85
N ALA A 51 2.94 -0.48 -9.68
CA ALA A 51 1.90 -0.69 -10.68
C ALA A 51 2.33 -1.73 -11.73
N PHE A 52 3.54 -1.61 -12.28
CA PHE A 52 4.07 -2.61 -13.23
C PHE A 52 4.14 -4.01 -12.61
N ALA A 53 4.65 -4.14 -11.37
CA ALA A 53 4.76 -5.44 -10.72
C ALA A 53 3.40 -6.15 -10.54
N PHE A 54 2.36 -5.43 -10.10
CA PHE A 54 1.02 -6.01 -9.97
C PHE A 54 0.37 -6.29 -11.33
N TYR A 55 0.57 -5.41 -12.32
CA TYR A 55 0.02 -5.62 -13.66
C TYR A 55 0.65 -6.85 -14.36
N GLU A 56 1.96 -7.01 -14.25
CA GLU A 56 2.71 -8.17 -14.77
C GLU A 56 2.35 -9.48 -14.04
N ALA A 57 1.96 -9.38 -12.76
CA ALA A 57 1.40 -10.51 -12.00
C ALA A 57 -0.03 -10.88 -12.41
N GLY A 58 -0.65 -10.11 -13.32
CA GLY A 58 -2.01 -10.37 -13.83
C GLY A 58 -3.13 -9.79 -12.97
N CYS A 59 -2.85 -8.79 -12.13
CA CYS A 59 -3.86 -8.08 -11.35
C CYS A 59 -4.59 -7.03 -12.20
N HIS A 60 -5.85 -6.78 -11.87
CA HIS A 60 -6.54 -5.56 -12.26
C HIS A 60 -6.07 -4.40 -11.38
N LEU A 61 -5.92 -3.21 -11.96
CA LEU A 61 -5.43 -2.03 -11.24
C LEU A 61 -6.46 -0.90 -11.22
N ILE A 62 -6.55 -0.23 -10.08
CA ILE A 62 -7.13 1.12 -9.97
C ILE A 62 -5.95 2.08 -9.75
N LEU A 63 -5.63 2.86 -10.78
CA LEU A 63 -4.56 3.84 -10.80
C LEU A 63 -5.11 5.17 -10.29
N ALA A 64 -4.70 5.59 -9.09
CA ALA A 64 -5.25 6.77 -8.46
C ALA A 64 -4.22 7.88 -8.22
N GLY A 65 -4.65 9.11 -8.48
CA GLY A 65 -3.87 10.32 -8.26
C GLY A 65 -4.59 11.56 -8.79
N ARG A 66 -3.94 12.72 -8.65
CA ARG A 66 -4.54 14.02 -9.00
C ARG A 66 -4.42 14.40 -10.47
N ASN A 67 -3.36 13.95 -11.14
CA ASN A 67 -3.09 14.33 -12.53
C ASN A 67 -3.57 13.22 -13.46
N ARG A 68 -4.75 13.42 -14.04
CA ARG A 68 -5.37 12.49 -14.97
C ARG A 68 -4.48 12.18 -16.18
N ALA A 69 -3.87 13.19 -16.81
CA ALA A 69 -3.02 12.99 -17.99
C ALA A 69 -1.82 12.09 -17.69
N SER A 70 -1.18 12.23 -16.52
CA SER A 70 -0.09 11.34 -16.10
C SER A 70 -0.57 9.91 -15.83
N LEU A 71 -1.81 9.73 -15.33
CA LEU A 71 -2.40 8.41 -15.14
C LEU A 71 -2.75 7.75 -16.48
N GLU A 72 -3.26 8.51 -17.45
CA GLU A 72 -3.54 8.03 -18.81
C GLU A 72 -2.26 7.59 -19.51
N GLN A 73 -1.17 8.35 -19.39
CA GLN A 73 0.14 7.94 -19.88
C GLN A 73 0.61 6.63 -19.26
N LEU A 74 0.48 6.48 -17.94
CA LEU A 74 0.83 5.24 -17.24
C LEU A 74 -0.05 4.06 -17.69
N GLN A 75 -1.36 4.28 -17.84
CA GLN A 75 -2.30 3.27 -18.33
C GLN A 75 -1.87 2.75 -19.72
N ILE A 76 -1.52 3.65 -20.63
CA ILE A 76 -1.01 3.31 -21.97
C ILE A 76 0.28 2.51 -21.87
N GLN A 77 1.22 2.91 -21.00
CA GLN A 77 2.47 2.18 -20.79
C GLN A 77 2.24 0.77 -20.26
N LEU A 78 1.36 0.60 -19.27
CA LEU A 78 1.01 -0.73 -18.74
C LEU A 78 0.41 -1.62 -19.83
N GLN A 79 -0.49 -1.07 -20.64
CA GLN A 79 -1.13 -1.78 -21.74
C GLN A 79 -0.15 -2.14 -22.87
N SER A 80 0.86 -1.31 -23.14
CA SER A 80 1.87 -1.58 -24.17
C SER A 80 2.94 -2.57 -23.72
N THR A 81 3.10 -2.80 -22.41
CA THR A 81 4.06 -3.76 -21.83
C THR A 81 3.59 -5.22 -21.97
N GLN A 82 2.91 -5.54 -23.08
CA GLN A 82 2.25 -6.82 -23.44
C GLN A 82 3.15 -8.07 -23.47
N SER A 83 4.37 -8.00 -22.93
CA SER A 83 5.19 -9.17 -22.57
C SER A 83 4.65 -9.93 -21.34
N SER A 84 3.60 -9.44 -20.68
CA SER A 84 2.95 -10.14 -19.58
C SER A 84 2.42 -11.49 -20.05
N LYS A 85 2.95 -12.57 -19.46
CA LYS A 85 2.54 -13.98 -19.65
C LYS A 85 1.04 -14.25 -19.36
N VAL A 86 0.32 -13.24 -18.90
CA VAL A 86 -1.08 -13.25 -18.49
C VAL A 86 -1.85 -12.20 -19.32
N LYS A 87 -2.99 -12.60 -19.88
CA LYS A 87 -3.93 -11.75 -20.63
C LYS A 87 -5.20 -11.53 -19.81
N GLY A 88 -5.86 -10.38 -20.01
CA GLY A 88 -7.21 -10.09 -19.50
C GLY A 88 -7.27 -9.10 -18.33
N GLN A 89 -6.13 -8.72 -17.75
CA GLN A 89 -6.06 -7.67 -16.75
C GLN A 89 -6.40 -6.29 -17.33
N ARG A 90 -6.97 -5.42 -16.50
CA ARG A 90 -7.40 -4.06 -16.84
C ARG A 90 -6.77 -3.08 -15.87
N ALA A 91 -6.46 -1.88 -16.32
CA ALA A 91 -6.08 -0.77 -15.47
C ALA A 91 -7.10 0.34 -15.66
N GLU A 92 -7.77 0.76 -14.60
CA GLU A 92 -8.77 1.83 -14.60
C GLU A 92 -8.22 3.05 -13.85
N ILE A 93 -8.63 4.24 -14.27
CA ILE A 93 -8.15 5.51 -13.70
C ILE A 93 -9.17 6.07 -12.72
N LEU A 94 -8.70 6.47 -11.55
CA LEU A 94 -9.50 7.16 -10.55
C LEU A 94 -8.83 8.47 -10.14
N GLU A 95 -9.45 9.60 -10.47
CA GLU A 95 -8.95 10.87 -9.96
C GLU A 95 -9.25 10.99 -8.47
N LEU A 96 -8.19 11.13 -7.67
CA LEU A 96 -8.24 11.15 -6.22
C LEU A 96 -7.24 12.15 -5.67
N ASP A 97 -7.74 13.12 -4.90
CA ASP A 97 -6.94 13.98 -4.05
C ASP A 97 -7.15 13.58 -2.58
N LEU A 98 -6.07 13.19 -1.91
CA LEU A 98 -6.11 12.82 -0.50
C LEU A 98 -6.17 14.03 0.44
N GLU A 99 -5.92 15.23 -0.07
CA GLU A 99 -6.10 16.48 0.68
C GLU A 99 -7.60 16.80 0.88
N ASP A 100 -8.46 16.39 -0.06
CA ASP A 100 -9.92 16.62 -0.02
C ASP A 100 -10.65 15.49 0.70
N VAL A 101 -10.46 15.41 2.01
CA VAL A 101 -10.97 14.33 2.87
C VAL A 101 -12.49 14.13 2.75
N ASN A 102 -13.24 15.20 2.49
CA ASN A 102 -14.70 15.15 2.38
C ASN A 102 -15.18 14.37 1.14
N LYS A 103 -14.38 14.29 0.09
CA LYS A 103 -14.72 13.54 -1.14
C LYS A 103 -14.26 12.09 -1.13
N ILE A 104 -13.41 11.70 -0.17
CA ILE A 104 -12.76 10.38 -0.18
C ILE A 104 -13.77 9.23 -0.09
N THR A 105 -14.81 9.36 0.73
CA THR A 105 -15.85 8.32 0.84
C THR A 105 -16.54 8.06 -0.50
N ALA A 106 -16.92 9.12 -1.23
CA ALA A 106 -17.51 8.98 -2.55
C ALA A 106 -16.52 8.36 -3.55
N LYS A 107 -15.25 8.77 -3.51
CA LYS A 107 -14.19 8.19 -4.36
C LYS A 107 -13.88 6.73 -4.05
N ALA A 108 -14.01 6.30 -2.80
CA ALA A 108 -13.87 4.90 -2.42
C ALA A 108 -14.99 4.04 -3.02
N GLU A 109 -16.22 4.57 -3.05
CA GLU A 109 -17.36 3.92 -3.70
C GLU A 109 -17.17 3.87 -5.23
N ASP A 110 -16.75 4.97 -5.87
CA ASP A 110 -16.37 4.98 -7.29
C ASP A 110 -15.33 3.89 -7.59
N ALA A 111 -14.31 3.75 -6.72
CA ALA A 111 -13.27 2.74 -6.87
C ALA A 111 -13.83 1.31 -6.78
N PHE A 112 -14.71 1.06 -5.82
CA PHE A 112 -15.36 -0.23 -5.66
C PHE A 112 -16.20 -0.60 -6.89
N GLN A 113 -16.92 0.35 -7.48
CA GLN A 113 -17.78 0.12 -8.64
C GLN A 113 -17.04 -0.27 -9.93
N LEU A 114 -15.76 0.08 -10.08
CA LEU A 114 -14.96 -0.26 -11.27
C LEU A 114 -14.79 -1.77 -11.49
N PHE A 115 -14.76 -2.53 -10.40
CA PHE A 115 -14.51 -3.98 -10.42
C PHE A 115 -15.44 -4.80 -9.51
N GLY A 116 -16.23 -4.14 -8.65
CA GLY A 116 -17.04 -4.79 -7.61
C GLY A 116 -16.24 -5.39 -6.45
N GLN A 117 -14.93 -5.12 -6.39
CA GLN A 117 -14.02 -5.67 -5.39
C GLN A 117 -12.74 -4.82 -5.28
N VAL A 118 -12.14 -4.81 -4.09
CA VAL A 118 -10.77 -4.35 -3.85
C VAL A 118 -10.07 -5.41 -2.98
N ASP A 119 -9.15 -6.18 -3.55
CA ASP A 119 -8.42 -7.21 -2.80
C ASP A 119 -7.18 -6.64 -2.10
N VAL A 120 -6.55 -5.62 -2.71
CA VAL A 120 -5.34 -4.99 -2.19
C VAL A 120 -5.47 -3.47 -2.26
N LEU A 121 -5.35 -2.79 -1.13
CA LEU A 121 -5.22 -1.34 -1.06
C LEU A 121 -3.76 -0.97 -0.79
N VAL A 122 -3.14 -0.22 -1.69
CA VAL A 122 -1.78 0.34 -1.53
C VAL A 122 -1.88 1.84 -1.26
N ASN A 123 -1.75 2.18 0.02
CA ASN A 123 -1.63 3.54 0.53
C ASN A 123 -0.21 4.07 0.28
N ASN A 124 0.07 4.53 -0.94
CA ASN A 124 1.39 4.98 -1.41
C ASN A 124 1.50 6.50 -1.61
N ALA A 125 0.39 7.20 -1.86
CA ALA A 125 0.42 8.66 -2.02
C ALA A 125 1.04 9.36 -0.81
N GLY A 126 1.60 10.54 -1.05
CA GLY A 126 2.20 11.34 0.02
C GLY A 126 2.94 12.56 -0.52
N VAL A 127 3.19 13.49 0.39
CA VAL A 127 4.03 14.67 0.16
C VAL A 127 5.21 14.65 1.13
N SER A 128 6.38 15.03 0.61
CA SER A 128 7.58 15.26 1.40
C SER A 128 7.61 16.71 1.85
N TYR A 129 8.27 17.00 2.97
CA TYR A 129 8.38 18.35 3.52
C TYR A 129 9.80 18.63 3.99
N ARG A 130 10.31 19.85 3.82
CA ARG A 130 11.60 20.33 4.35
C ARG A 130 11.47 21.75 4.88
N GLY A 131 11.81 21.97 6.14
CA GLY A 131 11.79 23.32 6.73
C GLY A 131 12.17 23.32 8.21
N GLN A 132 12.68 24.45 8.70
CA GLN A 132 12.85 24.65 10.14
C GLN A 132 11.50 24.73 10.85
N VAL A 133 11.46 24.30 12.10
CA VAL A 133 10.19 24.24 12.85
C VAL A 133 9.64 25.65 13.08
N GLU A 134 10.52 26.59 13.41
CA GLU A 134 10.20 27.99 13.66
C GLU A 134 9.68 28.75 12.43
N ASP A 135 10.06 28.31 11.22
CA ASP A 135 9.74 29.00 9.96
C ASP A 135 8.60 28.31 9.17
N THR A 136 8.11 27.17 9.65
CA THR A 136 7.08 26.42 8.94
C THR A 136 5.71 26.97 9.25
N LEU A 137 4.97 27.32 8.20
CA LEU A 137 3.59 27.76 8.33
C LEU A 137 2.71 26.59 8.80
N LEU A 138 1.80 26.87 9.72
CA LEU A 138 0.85 25.86 10.23
C LEU A 138 0.03 25.22 9.10
N ASP A 139 -0.28 25.96 8.04
CA ASP A 139 -0.98 25.43 6.86
C ASP A 139 -0.18 24.33 6.16
N VAL A 140 1.16 24.40 6.16
CA VAL A 140 2.03 23.35 5.63
C VAL A 140 1.97 22.12 6.53
N ASP A 141 2.01 22.29 7.86
CA ASP A 141 1.83 21.19 8.80
C ASP A 141 0.50 20.47 8.59
N MET A 142 -0.58 21.24 8.50
CA MET A 142 -1.93 20.74 8.25
C MET A 142 -2.02 20.01 6.92
N LYS A 143 -1.49 20.58 5.85
CA LYS A 143 -1.48 19.97 4.51
C LYS A 143 -0.73 18.63 4.50
N VAL A 144 0.46 18.58 5.10
CA VAL A 144 1.24 17.35 5.20
C VAL A 144 0.46 16.28 5.98
N MET A 145 -0.20 16.66 7.07
CA MET A 145 -1.03 15.75 7.86
C MET A 145 -2.28 15.28 7.11
N LEU A 146 -2.97 16.18 6.39
CA LEU A 146 -4.15 15.84 5.59
C LEU A 146 -3.80 14.78 4.55
N VAL A 147 -2.74 14.99 3.77
CA VAL A 147 -2.35 14.07 2.70
C VAL A 147 -1.74 12.77 3.24
N ASN A 148 -0.73 12.87 4.11
CA ASN A 148 0.06 11.69 4.53
C ASN A 148 -0.63 10.84 5.59
N TYR A 149 -1.68 11.35 6.25
CA TYR A 149 -2.39 10.66 7.31
C TYR A 149 -3.90 10.62 7.07
N PHE A 150 -4.61 11.74 7.19
CA PHE A 150 -6.07 11.73 7.20
C PHE A 150 -6.69 11.17 5.92
N GLY A 151 -6.10 11.48 4.75
CA GLY A 151 -6.59 10.96 3.48
C GLY A 151 -6.51 9.43 3.40
N HIS A 152 -5.40 8.84 3.86
CA HIS A 152 -5.25 7.39 3.92
C HIS A 152 -6.19 6.74 4.95
N VAL A 153 -6.38 7.38 6.11
CA VAL A 153 -7.31 6.93 7.14
C VAL A 153 -8.73 6.89 6.59
N ALA A 154 -9.18 7.99 5.97
CA ALA A 154 -10.52 8.10 5.40
C ALA A 154 -10.75 7.06 4.29
N LEU A 155 -9.77 6.89 3.38
CA LEU A 155 -9.87 5.93 2.29
C LEU A 155 -9.93 4.49 2.82
N THR A 156 -9.07 4.17 3.78
CA THR A 156 -9.03 2.85 4.41
C THR A 156 -10.33 2.55 5.13
N LYS A 157 -10.86 3.50 5.91
CA LYS A 157 -12.14 3.35 6.61
C LYS A 157 -13.31 3.14 5.64
N ALA A 158 -13.32 3.86 4.52
CA ALA A 158 -14.37 3.74 3.52
C ALA A 158 -14.34 2.37 2.81
N LEU A 159 -13.15 1.85 2.49
CA LEU A 159 -13.01 0.56 1.79
C LEU A 159 -13.11 -0.67 2.71
N LEU A 160 -12.74 -0.53 3.98
CA LEU A 160 -12.62 -1.65 4.91
C LEU A 160 -13.90 -2.52 5.00
N PRO A 161 -15.13 -1.97 5.10
CA PRO A 161 -16.34 -2.78 5.10
C PRO A 161 -16.50 -3.62 3.83
N HIS A 162 -16.18 -3.05 2.66
CA HIS A 162 -16.23 -3.77 1.38
C HIS A 162 -15.19 -4.89 1.32
N MET A 163 -13.95 -4.61 1.73
CA MET A 163 -12.88 -5.63 1.77
C MET A 163 -13.24 -6.81 2.69
N ILE A 164 -13.77 -6.52 3.88
CA ILE A 164 -14.24 -7.54 4.82
C ILE A 164 -15.42 -8.32 4.22
N GLY A 165 -16.40 -7.62 3.63
CA GLY A 165 -17.58 -8.24 3.01
C GLY A 165 -17.25 -9.12 1.81
N SER A 166 -16.19 -8.79 1.06
CA SER A 166 -15.65 -9.58 -0.05
C SER A 166 -14.75 -10.74 0.38
N GLY A 167 -14.72 -11.05 1.69
CA GLY A 167 -14.01 -12.20 2.23
C GLY A 167 -12.55 -11.94 2.59
N GLY A 168 -12.10 -10.69 2.67
CA GLY A 168 -10.77 -10.31 3.14
C GLY A 168 -9.89 -9.65 2.07
N GLY A 169 -8.65 -9.36 2.44
CA GLY A 169 -7.70 -8.66 1.55
C GLY A 169 -6.42 -8.19 2.23
N TYR A 170 -5.72 -7.28 1.57
CA TYR A 170 -4.45 -6.72 2.05
C TYR A 170 -4.46 -5.20 2.00
N ILE A 171 -4.03 -4.57 3.09
CA ILE A 171 -3.79 -3.12 3.15
C ILE A 171 -2.29 -2.94 3.32
N VAL A 172 -1.65 -2.30 2.33
CA VAL A 172 -0.22 -2.01 2.30
C VAL A 172 -0.03 -0.49 2.46
N GLY A 173 0.58 -0.07 3.54
CA GLY A 173 0.90 1.33 3.80
C GLY A 173 2.36 1.66 3.53
N ILE A 174 2.62 2.68 2.71
CA ILE A 174 3.97 3.20 2.47
C ILE A 174 4.25 4.34 3.43
N SER A 175 4.99 4.03 4.49
CA SER A 175 5.44 4.97 5.49
C SER A 175 6.86 5.48 5.14
N SER A 176 7.74 5.56 6.13
CA SER A 176 9.15 5.89 6.00
C SER A 176 9.88 5.43 7.27
N VAL A 177 11.20 5.31 7.23
CA VAL A 177 12.02 5.30 8.46
C VAL A 177 11.67 6.48 9.39
N GLN A 178 11.25 7.61 8.81
CA GLN A 178 10.79 8.78 9.57
C GLN A 178 9.43 8.61 10.26
N GLY A 179 8.76 7.47 10.08
CA GLY A 179 7.63 7.06 10.92
C GLY A 179 8.03 6.35 12.22
N ARG A 180 9.34 6.20 12.47
CA ARG A 180 9.90 5.65 13.71
C ARG A 180 10.95 6.55 14.36
N VAL A 181 11.59 7.40 13.57
CA VAL A 181 12.58 8.37 14.05
C VAL A 181 12.27 9.76 13.52
N ALA A 182 12.44 10.79 14.33
CA ALA A 182 12.35 12.17 13.88
C ALA A 182 13.75 12.73 13.65
N ILE A 183 13.92 13.54 12.60
CA ILE A 183 15.18 14.21 12.28
C ILE A 183 14.92 15.71 12.02
N PRO A 184 15.94 16.58 12.18
CA PRO A 184 15.81 17.99 11.88
C PRO A 184 15.29 18.27 10.46
N PHE A 185 14.64 19.42 10.30
CA PHE A 185 14.06 19.91 9.06
C PHE A 185 12.91 19.07 8.46
N ARG A 186 12.32 18.15 9.24
CA ARG A 186 11.32 17.18 8.75
C ARG A 186 10.14 17.00 9.72
N SER A 187 9.92 17.92 10.65
CA SER A 187 8.91 17.85 11.71
C SER A 187 7.54 17.40 11.21
N SER A 188 6.92 18.12 10.26
CA SER A 188 5.59 17.81 9.73
C SER A 188 5.54 16.43 9.07
N TYR A 189 6.58 16.10 8.31
CA TYR A 189 6.69 14.80 7.62
C TYR A 189 6.82 13.65 8.62
N ALA A 190 7.76 13.75 9.56
CA ALA A 190 7.99 12.72 10.58
C ALA A 190 6.75 12.54 11.46
N ALA A 191 6.11 13.63 11.91
CA ALA A 191 4.87 13.58 12.68
C ALA A 191 3.77 12.84 11.90
N SER A 192 3.55 13.18 10.62
CA SER A 192 2.54 12.49 9.80
C SER A 192 2.81 10.99 9.62
N LYS A 193 4.08 10.58 9.47
CA LYS A 193 4.45 9.17 9.31
C LYS A 193 4.41 8.38 10.63
N HIS A 194 4.63 9.02 11.78
CA HIS A 194 4.37 8.42 13.09
C HIS A 194 2.87 8.21 13.32
N ALA A 195 2.04 9.23 13.02
CA ALA A 195 0.58 9.12 13.11
C ALA A 195 0.04 8.00 12.21
N PHE A 196 0.56 7.91 10.98
CA PHE A 196 0.26 6.81 10.06
C PHE A 196 0.59 5.45 10.68
N HIS A 197 1.81 5.26 11.22
CA HIS A 197 2.18 4.01 11.88
C HIS A 197 1.22 3.64 13.01
N ALA A 198 0.95 4.56 13.93
CA ALA A 198 0.10 4.29 15.08
C ALA A 198 -1.31 3.86 14.67
N PHE A 199 -1.90 4.53 13.67
CA PHE A 199 -3.22 4.17 13.16
C PHE A 199 -3.24 2.78 12.52
N PHE A 200 -2.30 2.48 11.62
CA PHE A 200 -2.31 1.19 10.91
C PHE A 200 -1.89 0.02 11.80
N ASP A 201 -1.08 0.25 12.85
CA ASP A 201 -0.81 -0.75 13.88
C ASP A 201 -2.06 -1.04 14.73
N SER A 202 -2.83 0.00 15.08
CA SER A 202 -4.11 -0.16 15.79
C SER A 202 -5.13 -0.91 14.93
N LEU A 203 -5.30 -0.48 13.68
CA LEU A 203 -6.17 -1.15 12.71
C LEU A 203 -5.80 -2.64 12.58
N ARG A 204 -4.50 -2.97 12.46
CA ARG A 204 -4.03 -4.35 12.36
C ARG A 204 -4.47 -5.21 13.54
N ALA A 205 -4.41 -4.67 14.76
CA ALA A 205 -4.84 -5.37 15.96
C ALA A 205 -6.37 -5.55 15.99
N GLU A 206 -7.12 -4.51 15.63
CA GLU A 206 -8.59 -4.51 15.61
C GLU A 206 -9.18 -5.51 14.62
N ILE A 207 -8.54 -5.73 13.45
CA ILE A 207 -9.09 -6.56 12.37
C ILE A 207 -8.40 -7.92 12.20
N HIS A 208 -7.59 -8.34 13.17
CA HIS A 208 -6.74 -9.53 13.06
C HIS A 208 -7.49 -10.83 12.71
N ASP A 209 -8.78 -10.93 13.06
CA ASP A 209 -9.67 -12.06 12.81
C ASP A 209 -10.63 -11.84 11.61
N ARG A 210 -10.50 -10.71 10.89
CA ARG A 210 -11.40 -10.31 9.80
C ARG A 210 -10.87 -10.63 8.40
N ASN A 211 -9.83 -11.46 8.30
CA ASN A 211 -9.17 -11.85 7.06
C ASN A 211 -8.64 -10.68 6.20
N VAL A 212 -8.43 -9.51 6.81
CA VAL A 212 -7.78 -8.36 6.18
C VAL A 212 -6.44 -8.14 6.85
N HIS A 213 -5.36 -8.23 6.08
CA HIS A 213 -4.00 -8.14 6.59
C HIS A 213 -3.42 -6.75 6.36
N VAL A 214 -2.81 -6.15 7.37
CA VAL A 214 -2.17 -4.83 7.28
C VAL A 214 -0.65 -4.99 7.30
N CYS A 215 0.02 -4.46 6.29
CA CYS A 215 1.48 -4.41 6.19
C CYS A 215 1.93 -2.95 6.05
N ILE A 216 2.93 -2.54 6.83
CA ILE A 216 3.55 -1.24 6.69
C ILE A 216 4.97 -1.40 6.20
N VAL A 217 5.28 -0.75 5.08
CA VAL A 217 6.62 -0.66 4.52
C VAL A 217 7.22 0.68 4.95
N SER A 218 8.43 0.67 5.50
CA SER A 218 9.14 1.87 5.96
C SER A 218 10.44 2.07 5.17
N PRO A 219 10.40 2.59 3.94
CA PRO A 219 11.60 2.82 3.15
C PRO A 219 12.55 3.83 3.82
N GLY A 220 13.85 3.62 3.61
CA GLY A 220 14.88 4.64 3.81
C GLY A 220 14.84 5.69 2.70
N TYR A 221 15.99 6.27 2.38
CA TYR A 221 16.09 7.21 1.26
C TYR A 221 16.15 6.45 -0.07
N ILE A 222 15.10 6.60 -0.88
CA ILE A 222 15.00 6.04 -2.22
C ILE A 222 14.88 7.16 -3.25
N GLN A 223 15.50 6.98 -4.41
CA GLN A 223 15.45 7.96 -5.49
C GLN A 223 14.08 7.91 -6.16
N THR A 224 13.20 8.83 -5.78
CA THR A 224 11.85 8.97 -6.36
C THR A 224 11.53 10.44 -6.54
N ASN A 225 10.51 10.72 -7.38
CA ASN A 225 9.99 12.07 -7.57
C ASN A 225 9.38 12.67 -6.28
N LEU A 226 9.18 11.87 -5.22
CA LEU A 226 8.68 12.37 -3.93
C LEU A 226 9.63 13.40 -3.29
N SER A 227 10.94 13.19 -3.43
CA SER A 227 11.95 14.12 -2.90
C SER A 227 12.02 15.41 -3.72
N GLN A 228 11.84 15.31 -5.05
CA GLN A 228 11.85 16.47 -5.95
C GLN A 228 10.61 17.36 -5.77
N ASN A 229 9.48 16.74 -5.40
CA ASN A 229 8.21 17.43 -5.15
C ASN A 229 8.00 17.76 -3.66
N ALA A 230 9.07 17.86 -2.88
CA ALA A 230 8.95 18.25 -1.48
C ALA A 230 8.43 19.70 -1.36
N ILE A 231 7.72 19.97 -0.27
CA ILE A 231 7.18 21.29 0.08
C ILE A 231 8.12 21.95 1.10
N CYS A 232 8.43 23.23 0.92
CA CYS A 232 9.21 24.04 1.84
C CYS A 232 8.34 24.56 3.02
N GLY A 233 8.94 25.14 4.06
CA GLY A 233 8.21 25.71 5.21
C GLY A 233 7.19 26.81 4.85
N ASP A 234 7.43 27.54 3.76
CA ASP A 234 6.55 28.58 3.22
C ASP A 234 5.46 28.05 2.26
N GLY A 235 5.44 26.74 2.00
CA GLY A 235 4.50 26.10 1.06
C GLY A 235 4.96 26.06 -0.40
N SER A 236 6.12 26.65 -0.72
CA SER A 236 6.71 26.56 -2.07
C SER A 236 7.25 25.15 -2.37
N LYS A 237 7.53 24.85 -3.65
CA LYS A 237 8.14 23.57 -4.02
C LYS A 237 9.66 23.65 -3.86
N TYR A 238 10.24 22.65 -3.19
CA TYR A 238 11.68 22.49 -3.00
C TYR A 238 12.48 22.57 -4.30
N GLY A 239 11.96 21.98 -5.39
CA GLY A 239 12.62 21.97 -6.69
C GLY A 239 12.63 23.32 -7.43
N SER A 240 11.94 24.35 -6.93
CA SER A 240 11.81 25.65 -7.61
C SER A 240 12.65 26.78 -7.03
N MET A 241 12.99 26.76 -5.73
CA MET A 241 13.92 27.69 -5.07
C MET A 241 14.48 27.00 -3.81
N SER A 242 15.71 27.33 -3.43
CA SER A 242 16.32 26.83 -2.19
C SER A 242 15.44 27.22 -0.99
N CYS A 243 14.76 26.24 -0.39
CA CYS A 243 14.61 26.28 1.07
C CYS A 243 15.98 26.00 1.74
#